data_AF-T0TNA1-F1
#
_entry.id   AF-T0TNA1-F1
#
_cell.length_a   1.000
_cell.length_b   1.000
_cell.length_c   1.000
_cell.angle_alpha   90.00
_cell.angle_beta   90.00
_cell.angle_gamma   90.00
#
_symmetry.space_group_name_H-M   'P 1'
#
loop_
_entity.id
_entity.type
_entity.pdbx_description
1 polymer ?
#
loop_
_entity_poly.entity_id
_entity_poly.type
_entity_poly.pdbx_seq_one_letter_code
_entity_poly.pdbx_strand_id
1 'polypeptide(L)'
;MVTNQKSCKSFDSLVRKLLILNTEYGRKSNMKTRNRKSGYSVNTANEYIDSKQAIHCLSVEFEPQIRFEEGQPTGEIIAYKAWFSQKGLPPFMVKFENEATLPAYMAMVQFENLQACEVGFNVYFKADNLKEVK
;
A
#
# COMPACT_ATOMS: atom_id res chain seq x y z
N MET A 1 15.84 16.26 44.84
CA MET A 1 14.81 16.00 43.81
C MET A 1 15.52 15.61 42.51
N VAL A 2 15.75 14.32 42.25
CA VAL A 2 16.22 13.85 40.93
C VAL A 2 15.54 12.53 40.60
N THR A 3 14.34 12.62 40.07
CA THR A 3 13.70 11.59 39.24
C THR A 3 13.28 12.38 38.00
N ASN A 4 13.61 12.02 36.76
CA ASN A 4 12.97 10.92 36.06
C ASN A 4 13.48 10.88 34.59
N GLN A 5 14.80 10.83 34.34
CA GLN A 5 15.33 10.85 32.96
C GLN A 5 15.49 9.47 32.32
N LYS A 6 15.50 8.39 33.12
CA LYS A 6 15.68 7.00 32.63
C LYS A 6 14.41 6.40 32.01
N SER A 7 13.23 6.84 32.45
CA SER A 7 11.94 6.33 31.95
C SER A 7 11.68 6.72 30.48
N CYS A 8 11.99 7.98 30.13
CA CYS A 8 11.68 8.53 28.79
C CYS A 8 12.50 7.87 27.66
N LYS A 9 13.78 7.52 27.91
CA LYS A 9 14.62 6.83 26.91
C LYS A 9 14.18 5.39 26.61
N SER A 10 13.59 4.72 27.60
CA SER A 10 13.08 3.35 27.45
C SER A 10 11.83 3.31 26.58
N PHE A 11 10.93 4.29 26.76
CA PHE A 11 9.70 4.41 25.98
C PHE A 11 9.99 4.72 24.50
N ASP A 12 10.91 5.64 24.22
CA ASP A 12 11.30 6.00 22.85
C ASP A 12 12.04 4.85 22.12
N SER A 13 12.85 4.08 22.87
CA SER A 13 13.47 2.84 22.38
C SER A 13 12.42 1.78 22.03
N LEU A 14 11.41 1.58 22.88
CA LEU A 14 10.31 0.65 22.64
C LEU A 14 9.43 1.07 21.45
N VAL A 15 9.14 2.36 21.29
CA VAL A 15 8.39 2.89 20.13
C VAL A 15 9.19 2.70 18.84
N ARG A 16 10.50 2.98 18.84
CA ARG A 16 11.38 2.68 17.70
C ARG A 16 11.45 1.19 17.42
N LYS A 17 11.53 0.34 18.44
CA LYS A 17 11.54 -1.12 18.29
C LYS A 17 10.21 -1.65 17.76
N LEU A 18 9.09 -1.07 18.16
CA LEU A 18 7.75 -1.39 17.65
C LEU A 18 7.58 -0.93 16.19
N LEU A 19 8.09 0.26 15.84
CA LEU A 19 8.16 0.72 14.44
C LEU A 19 9.03 -0.21 13.58
N ILE A 20 10.20 -0.61 14.07
CA ILE A 20 11.09 -1.56 13.38
C ILE A 20 10.41 -2.92 13.24
N LEU A 21 9.81 -3.46 14.31
CA LEU A 21 9.10 -4.75 14.26
C LEU A 21 7.89 -4.70 13.33
N ASN A 22 7.12 -3.61 13.29
CA ASN A 22 6.05 -3.42 12.31
C ASN A 22 6.58 -3.31 10.88
N THR A 23 7.78 -2.75 10.70
CA THR A 23 8.46 -2.70 9.39
C THR A 23 8.97 -4.08 8.97
N GLU A 24 9.45 -4.90 9.91
CA GLU A 24 9.94 -6.26 9.65
C GLU A 24 8.81 -7.28 9.48
N TYR A 25 7.73 -7.17 10.25
CA TYR A 25 6.51 -7.96 10.05
C TYR A 25 5.69 -7.46 8.84
N GLY A 26 5.88 -6.19 8.46
CA GLY A 26 5.45 -5.58 7.19
C GLY A 26 6.35 -5.91 6.00
N ARG A 27 7.47 -6.64 6.21
CA ARG A 27 8.22 -7.34 5.15
C ARG A 27 7.42 -8.54 4.59
N LYS A 28 6.13 -8.64 4.95
CA LYS A 28 5.06 -9.43 4.34
C LYS A 28 4.95 -9.17 2.83
N SER A 29 5.29 -10.20 2.06
CA SER A 29 4.79 -10.51 0.69
C SER A 29 4.45 -9.35 -0.25
N ASN A 30 5.27 -8.31 -0.35
CA ASN A 30 5.14 -7.37 -1.47
C ASN A 30 5.47 -8.10 -2.77
N MET A 31 4.68 -7.84 -3.79
CA MET A 31 4.92 -8.38 -5.12
C MET A 31 6.32 -7.99 -5.61
N LYS A 32 7.07 -8.98 -6.08
CA LYS A 32 8.48 -8.82 -6.46
C LYS A 32 8.62 -8.55 -7.95
N THR A 33 9.59 -7.71 -8.28
CA THR A 33 9.87 -7.35 -9.67
C THR A 33 10.41 -8.56 -10.44
N ARG A 34 10.10 -8.61 -11.73
CA ARG A 34 10.60 -9.57 -12.73
C ARG A 34 11.54 -8.87 -13.71
N ASN A 35 11.39 -7.55 -13.89
CA ASN A 35 12.15 -6.73 -14.81
C ASN A 35 12.64 -5.43 -14.12
N ARG A 36 13.32 -4.55 -14.87
CA ARG A 36 13.71 -3.21 -14.42
C ARG A 36 13.23 -2.15 -15.41
N LYS A 37 11.93 -1.85 -15.37
CA LYS A 37 11.30 -0.75 -16.12
C LYS A 37 11.06 0.44 -15.19
N SER A 38 11.26 1.64 -15.73
CA SER A 38 11.04 2.89 -15.00
C SER A 38 9.62 3.41 -15.21
N GLY A 39 9.08 4.06 -14.17
CA GLY A 39 7.79 4.76 -14.22
C GLY A 39 6.55 3.87 -14.10
N TYR A 40 5.40 4.52 -13.93
CA TYR A 40 4.10 3.86 -13.92
C TYR A 40 3.63 3.61 -15.36
N SER A 41 3.21 2.39 -15.65
CA SER A 41 2.55 2.09 -16.92
C SER A 41 1.53 0.96 -16.80
N VAL A 42 0.53 0.98 -17.68
CA VAL A 42 -0.47 -0.10 -17.81
C VAL A 42 0.22 -1.40 -18.25
N ASN A 43 1.20 -1.31 -19.14
CA ASN A 43 1.93 -2.46 -19.64
C ASN A 43 2.65 -3.19 -18.50
N THR A 44 3.30 -2.46 -17.59
CA THR A 44 3.92 -3.04 -16.40
C THR A 44 2.87 -3.72 -15.53
N ALA A 45 1.70 -3.12 -15.30
CA ALA A 45 0.64 -3.76 -14.49
C ALA A 45 0.20 -5.11 -15.07
N ASN A 46 0.04 -5.19 -16.38
CA ASN A 46 -0.36 -6.40 -17.10
C ASN A 46 0.68 -7.54 -17.04
N GLU A 47 1.95 -7.25 -16.69
CA GLU A 47 2.97 -8.30 -16.44
C GLU A 47 2.74 -9.03 -15.11
N TYR A 48 1.97 -8.42 -14.20
CA TYR A 48 1.79 -8.87 -12.83
C TYR A 48 0.37 -9.29 -12.50
N ILE A 49 -0.62 -8.57 -13.04
CA ILE A 49 -2.05 -8.77 -12.76
C ILE A 49 -2.72 -9.26 -14.03
N ASP A 50 -3.42 -10.38 -13.93
CA ASP A 50 -4.25 -10.89 -15.03
C ASP A 50 -5.62 -10.22 -14.99
N SER A 51 -5.90 -9.29 -15.90
CA SER A 51 -7.18 -8.57 -15.96
C SER A 51 -8.38 -9.45 -16.26
N LYS A 52 -8.17 -10.71 -16.68
CA LYS A 52 -9.24 -11.69 -16.93
C LYS A 52 -9.62 -12.46 -15.66
N GLN A 53 -8.79 -12.42 -14.62
CA GLN A 53 -9.07 -13.08 -13.35
C GLN A 53 -9.68 -12.12 -12.33
N ALA A 54 -10.58 -12.66 -11.51
CA ALA A 54 -11.25 -11.89 -10.47
C ALA A 54 -10.23 -11.29 -9.47
N ILE A 55 -10.43 -10.01 -9.17
CA ILE A 55 -9.73 -9.29 -8.12
C ILE A 55 -10.75 -8.97 -7.04
N HIS A 56 -10.42 -9.24 -5.78
CA HIS A 56 -11.31 -9.03 -4.64
C HIS A 56 -10.78 -7.92 -3.73
N CYS A 57 -11.70 -7.06 -3.27
CA CYS A 57 -11.40 -6.04 -2.27
C CYS A 57 -11.17 -6.68 -0.90
N LEU A 58 -10.06 -6.34 -0.24
CA LEU A 58 -9.75 -6.81 1.12
C LEU A 58 -9.88 -5.71 2.18
N SER A 59 -9.91 -4.45 1.78
CA SER A 59 -10.07 -3.31 2.68
C SER A 59 -11.54 -2.93 2.83
N VAL A 60 -11.93 -2.48 4.02
CA VAL A 60 -13.24 -1.86 4.29
C VAL A 60 -13.17 -0.34 4.30
N GLU A 61 -11.99 0.22 4.49
CA GLU A 61 -11.70 1.65 4.49
C GLU A 61 -10.37 1.91 3.77
N PHE A 62 -10.20 3.11 3.21
CA PHE A 62 -8.94 3.53 2.64
C PHE A 62 -7.93 3.90 3.74
N GLU A 63 -6.69 3.47 3.59
CA GLU A 63 -5.56 3.93 4.39
C GLU A 63 -5.01 5.25 3.79
N PRO A 64 -5.12 6.40 4.48
CA PRO A 64 -4.59 7.65 3.96
C PRO A 64 -3.05 7.65 3.99
N GLN A 65 -2.43 8.15 2.92
CA GLN A 65 -1.01 8.43 2.86
C GLN A 65 -0.77 9.91 3.12
N ILE A 66 -0.07 10.20 4.22
CA ILE A 66 0.30 11.56 4.62
C ILE A 66 1.57 11.99 3.88
N ARG A 67 1.66 13.25 3.47
CA ARG A 67 2.89 13.85 2.94
C ARG A 67 3.94 14.00 4.04
N PHE A 68 5.18 13.73 3.69
CA PHE A 68 6.32 13.97 4.55
C PHE A 68 7.20 15.05 3.93
N GLU A 69 7.56 16.04 4.73
CA GLU A 69 8.52 17.08 4.38
C GLU A 69 9.59 17.11 5.46
N GLU A 70 10.86 17.10 5.05
CA GLU A 70 12.02 17.07 5.97
C GLU A 70 11.97 15.93 7.01
N GLY A 71 11.30 14.81 6.66
CA GLY A 71 11.14 13.65 7.54
C GLY A 71 10.02 13.76 8.58
N GLN A 72 9.22 14.85 8.55
CA GLN A 72 8.06 15.04 9.43
C GLN A 72 6.75 14.93 8.63
N PRO A 73 5.68 14.35 9.22
CA PRO A 73 4.37 14.33 8.58
C PRO A 73 3.75 15.73 8.59
N THR A 74 3.24 16.18 7.45
CA THR A 74 2.61 17.52 7.33
C THR A 74 1.14 17.50 7.73
N GLY A 75 0.52 16.33 7.82
CA GLY A 75 -0.92 16.15 8.00
C GLY A 75 -1.72 16.24 6.69
N GLU A 76 -1.10 16.63 5.57
CA GLU A 76 -1.73 16.64 4.25
C GLU A 76 -1.86 15.21 3.70
N ILE A 77 -3.07 14.80 3.36
CA ILE A 77 -3.32 13.53 2.67
C ILE A 77 -3.02 13.72 1.18
N ILE A 78 -2.11 12.92 0.65
CA ILE A 78 -1.66 12.99 -0.76
C ILE A 78 -2.06 11.77 -1.59
N ALA A 79 -2.58 10.74 -0.94
CA ALA A 79 -3.10 9.55 -1.61
C ALA A 79 -3.90 8.70 -0.64
N TYR A 80 -4.63 7.75 -1.20
CA TYR A 80 -5.37 6.72 -0.48
C TYR A 80 -4.89 5.35 -0.93
N LYS A 81 -4.89 4.36 -0.04
CA LYS A 81 -4.45 3.00 -0.36
C LYS A 81 -5.42 1.97 0.16
N ALA A 82 -5.61 0.91 -0.61
CA ALA A 82 -6.43 -0.22 -0.22
C ALA A 82 -5.77 -1.54 -0.66
N TRP A 83 -6.11 -2.62 0.04
CA TRP A 83 -5.61 -3.96 -0.22
C TRP A 83 -6.58 -4.75 -1.09
N PHE A 84 -6.00 -5.53 -1.99
CA PHE A 84 -6.71 -6.38 -2.93
C PHE A 84 -6.02 -7.74 -3.06
N SER A 85 -6.75 -8.73 -3.56
CA SER A 85 -6.18 -10.04 -3.86
C SER A 85 -6.63 -10.57 -5.21
N GLN A 86 -5.76 -11.37 -5.82
CA GLN A 86 -6.04 -12.17 -7.00
C GLN A 86 -5.50 -13.58 -6.76
N LYS A 87 -6.22 -14.59 -7.22
CA LYS A 87 -5.82 -15.99 -7.04
C LYS A 87 -4.40 -16.23 -7.58
N GLY A 88 -3.57 -16.91 -6.79
CA GLY A 88 -2.19 -17.23 -7.18
C GLY A 88 -1.19 -16.10 -7.02
N LEU A 89 -1.61 -14.92 -6.56
CA LEU A 89 -0.74 -13.79 -6.25
C LEU A 89 -0.78 -13.48 -4.75
N PRO A 90 0.31 -12.94 -4.19
CA PRO A 90 0.23 -12.33 -2.86
C PRO A 90 -0.74 -11.14 -2.89
N PRO A 91 -1.40 -10.82 -1.75
CA PRO A 91 -2.16 -9.58 -1.63
C PRO A 91 -1.31 -8.38 -2.00
N PHE A 92 -1.91 -7.41 -2.68
CA PHE A 92 -1.23 -6.22 -3.16
C PHE A 92 -2.05 -4.98 -2.85
N MET A 93 -1.35 -3.87 -2.73
CA MET A 93 -1.93 -2.58 -2.40
C MET A 93 -1.99 -1.71 -3.64
N VAL A 94 -3.11 -1.03 -3.84
CA VAL A 94 -3.29 -0.07 -4.94
C VAL A 94 -3.46 1.32 -4.36
N LYS A 95 -2.66 2.27 -4.88
CA LYS A 95 -2.74 3.69 -4.55
C LYS A 95 -3.76 4.40 -5.46
N PHE A 96 -4.55 5.28 -4.87
CA PHE A 96 -5.46 6.20 -5.55
C PHE A 96 -5.09 7.64 -5.18
N GLU A 97 -5.25 8.56 -6.12
CA GLU A 97 -5.00 9.99 -5.87
C GLU A 97 -6.18 10.65 -5.14
N ASN A 98 -7.40 10.23 -5.47
CA ASN A 98 -8.63 10.72 -4.84
C ASN A 98 -9.26 9.64 -3.98
N GLU A 99 -10.01 10.07 -2.97
CA GLU A 99 -10.83 9.18 -2.16
C GLU A 99 -12.01 8.66 -2.99
N ALA A 100 -12.33 7.38 -2.83
CA ALA A 100 -13.51 6.75 -3.41
C ALA A 100 -14.25 5.97 -2.31
N THR A 101 -15.40 5.40 -2.64
CA THR A 101 -16.05 4.42 -1.76
C THR A 101 -15.54 3.03 -2.09
N LEU A 102 -14.97 2.34 -1.09
CA LEU A 102 -14.63 0.93 -1.25
C LEU A 102 -15.91 0.07 -1.25
N PRO A 103 -16.01 -0.93 -2.12
CA PRO A 103 -17.09 -1.91 -2.05
C PRO A 103 -16.90 -2.83 -0.84
N ALA A 104 -17.88 -3.68 -0.59
CA ALA A 104 -17.85 -4.61 0.53
C ALA A 104 -16.60 -5.51 0.50
N TYR A 105 -16.20 -5.99 1.68
CA TYR A 105 -15.14 -6.98 1.80
C TYR A 105 -15.44 -8.20 0.91
N MET A 106 -14.43 -8.63 0.15
CA MET A 106 -14.50 -9.71 -0.85
C MET A 106 -15.39 -9.42 -2.07
N ALA A 107 -15.87 -8.20 -2.27
CA ALA A 107 -16.51 -7.82 -3.52
C ALA A 107 -15.49 -7.89 -4.68
N MET A 108 -15.96 -8.36 -5.85
CA MET A 108 -15.15 -8.36 -7.06
C MET A 108 -15.03 -6.93 -7.60
N VAL A 109 -13.83 -6.56 -8.04
CA VAL A 109 -13.56 -5.21 -8.54
C VAL A 109 -12.85 -5.21 -9.89
N GLN A 110 -13.05 -4.14 -10.63
CA GLN A 110 -12.25 -3.77 -11.79
C GLN A 110 -11.65 -2.39 -11.56
N PHE A 111 -10.37 -2.23 -11.87
CA PHE A 111 -9.68 -0.96 -11.78
C PHE A 111 -9.81 -0.17 -13.09
N GLU A 112 -9.95 1.13 -12.97
CA GLU A 112 -9.78 2.06 -14.08
C GLU A 112 -8.30 2.45 -14.17
N ASN A 113 -7.71 2.26 -15.35
CA ASN A 113 -6.33 2.62 -15.65
C ASN A 113 -5.31 2.09 -14.63
N LEU A 114 -5.37 0.79 -14.30
CA LEU A 114 -4.38 0.17 -13.41
C LEU A 114 -2.98 0.26 -14.03
N GLN A 115 -2.07 0.86 -13.28
CA GLN A 115 -0.67 1.01 -13.65
C GLN A 115 0.22 0.44 -12.55
N ALA A 116 1.41 0.01 -12.94
CA ALA A 116 2.43 -0.43 -12.00
C ALA A 116 3.78 0.19 -12.31
N CYS A 117 4.61 0.34 -11.28
CA CYS A 117 6.02 0.66 -11.41
C CYS A 117 6.87 -0.30 -10.57
N GLU A 118 8.11 -0.50 -11.00
CA GLU A 118 9.08 -1.35 -10.34
C GLU A 118 10.09 -0.44 -9.61
N VAL A 119 10.14 -0.50 -8.28
CA VAL A 119 11.09 0.28 -7.49
C VAL A 119 11.88 -0.64 -6.56
N GLY A 120 13.18 -0.71 -6.78
CA GLY A 120 14.05 -1.69 -6.13
C GLY A 120 13.64 -3.11 -6.49
N PHE A 121 13.20 -3.88 -5.49
CA PHE A 121 12.74 -5.26 -5.66
C PHE A 121 11.22 -5.43 -5.50
N ASN A 122 10.47 -4.33 -5.43
CA ASN A 122 9.02 -4.37 -5.23
C ASN A 122 8.28 -3.74 -6.41
N VAL A 123 7.04 -4.21 -6.62
CA VAL A 123 6.09 -3.65 -7.57
C VAL A 123 5.07 -2.82 -6.80
N TYR A 124 4.80 -1.62 -7.28
CA TYR A 124 3.81 -0.70 -6.70
C TYR A 124 2.72 -0.44 -7.72
N PHE A 125 1.47 -0.46 -7.26
CA PHE A 125 0.30 -0.26 -8.11
C PHE A 125 -0.37 1.07 -7.82
N LYS A 126 -0.88 1.70 -8.87
CA LYS A 126 -1.82 2.81 -8.77
C LYS A 126 -2.97 2.63 -9.76
N ALA A 127 -4.12 3.20 -9.45
CA ALA A 127 -5.25 3.25 -10.36
C ALA A 127 -5.97 4.60 -10.20
N ASP A 128 -6.70 5.00 -11.23
CA ASP A 128 -7.44 6.26 -11.21
C ASP A 128 -8.73 6.10 -10.39
N ASN A 129 -9.39 4.93 -10.54
CA ASN A 129 -10.58 4.57 -9.79
C ASN A 129 -10.79 3.04 -9.77
N LEU A 130 -11.86 2.58 -9.13
CA LEU A 130 -12.32 1.19 -9.16
C LEU A 130 -13.85 1.12 -9.21
N LYS A 131 -14.37 0.01 -9.72
CA LYS A 131 -15.81 -0.31 -9.73
C LYS A 131 -16.04 -1.72 -9.24
N GLU A 132 -17.15 -1.93 -8.55
CA GLU A 132 -17.63 -3.26 -8.20
C GLU A 132 -18.17 -3.98 -9.44
N VAL A 133 -17.87 -5.27 -9.56
CA VAL A 133 -18.41 -6.17 -10.58
C VAL A 133 -19.42 -7.09 -9.92
N LYS A 134 -20.65 -7.10 -10.47
CA LYS A 134 -21.73 -7.98 -10.03
C LYS A 134 -21.79 -9.26 -10.84
#